data_AF-A0A7R9ZFU7-F1
#
_entry.id   AF-A0A7R9ZFU7-F1
#
_cell.length_a   1.000
_cell.length_b   1.000
_cell.length_c   1.000
_cell.angle_alpha   90.00
_cell.angle_beta   90.00
_cell.angle_gamma   90.00
#
_symmetry.space_group_name_H-M   'P 1'
#
loop_
_entity.id
_entity.type
_entity.pdbx_description
1 polymer ?
#
loop_
_entity_poly.entity_id
_entity_poly.type
_entity_poly.pdbx_seq_one_letter_code
_entity_poly.pdbx_strand_id
1 'polypeptide(L)'
;HLDEAAALWIGGGQATGDNKAGRLLYHLTENAAAKFGKDAGPNAESEANKNILALLGTLKGLAGGADCSSQYEQFRSNVNKLVSQMNVPLVQNLIHYLSANRPQKLELYALALTPQIAACDPDAYEYFLEKLVLSAFDPADLTDVIGRLQALYNCLGIACVDVGAYDSEFGKVAQCQDSSEATLAGFALTYMTWPNVAYMDRDILRMKHLTGMHALNAAKETYMYGFNVDDHSLQKLATDADRSLATSEYPLFVKYFGDDNDYADTMILNAFNKLGPFSKASDGQVSELVVRASQSMV
;
A
#
# COMPACT_ATOMS: atom_id res chain seq x y z
N HIS A 1 -6.75 -1.75 22.92
CA HIS A 1 -5.85 -1.50 21.78
C HIS A 1 -6.48 -0.67 20.66
N LEU A 2 -7.62 -1.02 20.04
CA LEU A 2 -8.21 -0.15 18.99
C LEU A 2 -8.65 1.23 19.51
N ASP A 3 -9.27 1.29 20.69
CA ASP A 3 -9.62 2.57 21.33
C ASP A 3 -8.37 3.41 21.69
N GLU A 4 -7.24 2.75 22.00
CA GLU A 4 -5.96 3.43 22.25
C GLU A 4 -5.36 3.99 20.96
N ALA A 5 -5.44 3.24 19.86
CA ALA A 5 -5.01 3.72 18.54
C ALA A 5 -5.82 4.94 18.11
N ALA A 6 -7.14 4.91 18.31
CA ALA A 6 -8.01 6.07 18.06
C ALA A 6 -7.63 7.27 18.95
N ALA A 7 -7.36 7.04 20.23
CA ALA A 7 -6.94 8.10 21.15
C ALA A 7 -5.57 8.71 20.77
N LEU A 8 -4.61 7.90 20.30
CA LEU A 8 -3.31 8.37 19.80
C LEU A 8 -3.44 9.16 18.49
N TRP A 9 -4.39 8.78 17.63
CA TRP A 9 -4.68 9.53 16.42
C TRP A 9 -5.28 10.91 16.75
N ILE A 10 -6.38 10.93 17.52
CA ILE A 10 -7.14 12.14 17.85
C ILE A 10 -6.32 13.09 18.73
N GLY A 11 -5.65 12.55 19.74
CA GLY A 11 -4.90 13.31 20.73
C GLY A 11 -5.76 14.19 21.64
N GLY A 12 -5.08 14.99 22.47
CA GLY A 12 -5.72 15.79 23.51
C GLY A 12 -6.02 17.23 23.06
N GLY A 13 -7.18 17.76 23.46
CA GLY A 13 -7.57 19.14 23.19
C GLY A 13 -7.98 19.40 21.74
N GLN A 14 -8.30 18.34 20.98
CA GLN A 14 -8.77 18.41 19.61
C GLN A 14 -10.28 18.70 19.57
N ALA A 15 -10.69 19.66 18.75
CA ALA A 15 -12.07 19.82 18.33
C ALA A 15 -12.26 19.34 16.89
N THR A 16 -13.45 18.84 16.54
CA THR A 16 -13.74 18.32 15.20
C THR A 16 -13.50 19.38 14.12
N GLY A 17 -12.68 19.06 13.13
CA GLY A 17 -12.32 19.97 12.02
C GLY A 17 -11.47 21.18 12.42
N ASP A 18 -10.89 21.20 13.63
CA ASP A 18 -10.02 22.29 14.06
C ASP A 18 -8.57 22.07 13.57
N ASN A 19 -8.11 22.98 12.71
CA ASN A 19 -6.76 23.00 12.14
C ASN A 19 -5.78 23.95 12.87
N LYS A 20 -6.21 24.53 14.01
CA LYS A 20 -5.45 25.50 14.83
C LYS A 20 -5.18 25.00 16.25
N ALA A 21 -6.08 24.20 16.81
CA ALA A 21 -5.95 23.62 18.13
C ALA A 21 -6.03 22.09 18.09
N GLY A 22 -5.38 21.46 19.05
CA GLY A 22 -5.25 20.00 19.12
C GLY A 22 -3.80 19.57 19.25
N ARG A 23 -3.62 18.27 19.44
CA ARG A 23 -2.31 17.63 19.60
C ARG A 23 -2.35 16.32 18.81
N LEU A 24 -1.21 15.91 18.26
CA LEU A 24 -1.04 14.66 17.49
C LEU A 24 -1.62 14.69 16.06
N LEU A 25 -1.97 13.52 15.53
CA LEU A 25 -2.07 13.23 14.10
C LEU A 25 -3.36 13.78 13.48
N TYR A 26 -4.46 13.82 14.23
CA TYR A 26 -5.70 14.44 13.76
C TYR A 26 -5.47 15.92 13.43
N HIS A 27 -4.91 16.70 14.38
CA HIS A 27 -4.58 18.12 14.14
C HIS A 27 -3.62 18.27 12.96
N LEU A 28 -2.60 17.42 12.87
CA LEU A 28 -1.63 17.45 11.76
C LEU A 28 -2.32 17.21 10.41
N THR A 29 -3.34 16.35 10.39
CA THR A 29 -4.12 16.03 9.19
C THR A 29 -5.05 17.17 8.80
N GLU A 30 -5.75 17.79 9.76
CA GLU A 30 -6.54 19.02 9.51
C GLU A 30 -5.66 20.16 8.99
N ASN A 31 -4.49 20.35 9.60
CA ASN A 31 -3.54 21.37 9.19
C ASN A 31 -2.94 21.11 7.81
N ALA A 32 -2.76 19.84 7.43
CA ALA A 32 -2.32 19.46 6.09
C ALA A 32 -3.43 19.76 5.07
N ALA A 33 -4.64 19.24 5.30
CA ALA A 33 -5.81 19.41 4.44
C ALA A 33 -6.12 20.88 4.12
N ALA A 34 -5.96 21.78 5.10
CA ALA A 34 -6.16 23.22 4.92
C ALA A 34 -5.27 23.84 3.82
N LYS A 35 -4.07 23.31 3.60
CA LYS A 35 -3.15 23.80 2.56
C LYS A 35 -3.50 23.27 1.16
N PHE A 36 -4.43 22.34 1.07
CA PHE A 36 -4.85 21.67 -0.16
C PHE A 36 -6.31 21.98 -0.52
N GLY A 37 -6.92 22.97 0.15
CA GLY A 37 -8.32 23.33 -0.02
C GLY A 37 -9.28 22.18 0.32
N LYS A 38 -8.86 21.28 1.21
CA LYS A 38 -9.64 20.11 1.65
C LYS A 38 -10.42 20.36 2.96
N ASP A 39 -10.44 21.60 3.44
CA ASP A 39 -11.25 22.11 4.54
C ASP A 39 -12.32 23.08 3.99
N ALA A 40 -13.33 22.56 3.27
CA ALA A 40 -14.35 23.38 2.61
C ALA A 40 -15.39 24.01 3.58
N GLY A 41 -14.93 24.68 4.64
CA GLY A 41 -15.75 25.47 5.55
C GLY A 41 -15.22 25.54 6.99
N PRO A 42 -15.76 26.45 7.82
CA PRO A 42 -15.45 26.47 9.25
C PRO A 42 -15.88 25.15 9.91
N ASN A 43 -14.94 24.48 10.57
CA ASN A 43 -15.09 23.15 11.18
C ASN A 43 -15.34 22.00 10.17
N ALA A 44 -15.00 22.21 8.88
CA ALA A 44 -15.03 21.13 7.91
C ALA A 44 -13.87 20.17 8.18
N GLU A 45 -14.18 19.02 8.77
CA GLU A 45 -13.23 17.95 9.00
C GLU A 45 -12.64 17.45 7.67
N SER A 46 -11.32 17.29 7.66
CA SER A 46 -10.60 16.71 6.53
C SER A 46 -11.11 15.32 6.19
N GLU A 47 -11.17 15.01 4.90
CA GLU A 47 -11.69 13.72 4.44
C GLU A 47 -10.84 12.54 4.94
N ALA A 48 -9.53 12.72 5.03
CA ALA A 48 -8.62 11.73 5.60
C ALA A 48 -8.97 11.41 7.06
N ASN A 49 -9.24 12.41 7.91
CA ASN A 49 -9.66 12.16 9.30
C ASN A 49 -11.01 11.44 9.38
N LYS A 50 -12.00 11.85 8.57
CA LYS A 50 -13.29 11.14 8.50
C LYS A 50 -13.10 9.67 8.16
N ASN A 51 -12.33 9.40 7.11
CA ASN A 51 -12.08 8.04 6.64
C ASN A 51 -11.35 7.21 7.69
N ILE A 52 -10.32 7.77 8.33
CA ILE A 52 -9.56 7.10 9.39
C ILE A 52 -10.45 6.75 10.59
N LEU A 53 -11.25 7.70 11.07
CA LEU A 53 -12.16 7.46 12.19
C LEU A 53 -13.27 6.46 11.84
N ALA A 54 -13.80 6.51 10.62
CA ALA A 54 -14.77 5.53 10.13
C ALA A 54 -14.15 4.12 10.06
N LEU A 55 -12.94 3.98 9.53
CA LEU A 55 -12.22 2.70 9.46
C LEU A 55 -11.90 2.14 10.84
N LEU A 56 -11.48 2.98 11.79
CA LEU A 56 -11.29 2.57 13.20
C LEU A 56 -12.59 2.07 13.83
N GLY A 57 -13.72 2.73 13.53
CA GLY A 57 -15.06 2.28 13.95
C GLY A 57 -15.43 0.91 13.36
N THR A 58 -15.19 0.71 12.06
CA THR A 58 -15.40 -0.56 11.37
C THR A 58 -14.55 -1.68 11.98
N LEU A 59 -13.25 -1.43 12.20
CA LEU A 59 -12.34 -2.39 12.83
C LEU A 59 -12.78 -2.76 14.24
N LYS A 60 -13.31 -1.80 15.01
CA LYS A 60 -13.88 -2.07 16.34
C LYS A 60 -15.09 -2.99 16.26
N GLY A 61 -15.96 -2.79 15.27
CA GLY A 61 -17.10 -3.68 15.03
C GLY A 61 -16.68 -5.10 14.65
N LEU A 62 -15.72 -5.23 13.73
CA LEU A 62 -15.16 -6.52 13.30
C LEU A 62 -14.49 -7.27 14.45
N ALA A 63 -13.71 -6.58 15.30
CA ALA A 63 -13.04 -7.19 16.45
C ALA A 63 -14.00 -7.75 17.51
N GLY A 64 -15.26 -7.29 17.54
CA GLY A 64 -16.29 -7.77 18.47
C GLY A 64 -17.14 -8.93 17.93
N GLY A 65 -16.91 -9.38 16.70
CA GLY A 65 -17.69 -10.41 16.04
C GLY A 65 -17.33 -11.84 16.46
N ALA A 66 -18.24 -12.79 16.19
CA ALA A 66 -18.06 -14.21 16.55
C ALA A 66 -17.41 -15.06 15.44
N ASP A 67 -17.32 -14.57 14.21
CA ASP A 67 -16.81 -15.31 13.04
C ASP A 67 -15.40 -14.85 12.66
N CYS A 68 -14.40 -15.41 13.33
CA CYS A 68 -13.01 -14.95 13.20
C CYS A 68 -12.39 -15.15 11.81
N SER A 69 -12.86 -16.09 10.98
CA SER A 69 -12.18 -16.42 9.71
C SER A 69 -12.56 -15.45 8.58
N SER A 70 -13.85 -15.22 8.35
CA SER A 70 -14.32 -14.25 7.36
C SER A 70 -14.03 -12.80 7.80
N GLN A 71 -14.05 -12.54 9.11
CA GLN A 71 -13.72 -11.24 9.67
C GLN A 71 -12.22 -10.93 9.61
N TYR A 72 -11.35 -11.94 9.59
CA TYR A 72 -9.90 -11.71 9.49
C TYR A 72 -9.52 -11.02 8.17
N GLU A 73 -10.02 -11.51 7.04
CA GLU A 73 -9.75 -10.90 5.72
C GLU A 73 -10.27 -9.46 5.65
N GLN A 74 -11.50 -9.25 6.12
CA GLN A 74 -12.08 -7.90 6.19
C GLN A 74 -11.30 -6.99 7.14
N PHE A 75 -10.87 -7.51 8.29
CA PHE A 75 -10.08 -6.76 9.26
C PHE A 75 -8.75 -6.33 8.64
N ARG A 76 -8.06 -7.25 7.98
CA ARG A 76 -6.80 -6.97 7.26
C ARG A 76 -7.00 -5.93 6.15
N SER A 77 -8.01 -6.08 5.30
CA SER A 77 -8.31 -5.10 4.24
C SER A 77 -8.60 -3.71 4.82
N ASN A 78 -9.37 -3.62 5.92
CA ASN A 78 -9.65 -2.35 6.59
C ASN A 78 -8.41 -1.75 7.28
N VAL A 79 -7.50 -2.56 7.81
CA VAL A 79 -6.20 -2.07 8.33
C VAL A 79 -5.36 -1.50 7.18
N ASN A 80 -5.32 -2.16 6.02
CA ASN A 80 -4.59 -1.64 4.87
C ASN A 80 -5.16 -0.29 4.41
N LYS A 81 -6.50 -0.19 4.28
CA LYS A 81 -7.20 1.06 3.95
C LYS A 81 -6.90 2.16 4.98
N LEU A 82 -6.85 1.81 6.26
CA LEU A 82 -6.50 2.74 7.34
C LEU A 82 -5.08 3.30 7.16
N VAL A 83 -4.10 2.42 6.91
CA VAL A 83 -2.70 2.83 6.66
C VAL A 83 -2.61 3.71 5.41
N SER A 84 -3.33 3.38 4.33
CA SER A 84 -3.35 4.21 3.12
C SER A 84 -3.88 5.61 3.40
N GLN A 85 -4.95 5.76 4.19
CA GLN A 85 -5.45 7.07 4.56
C GLN A 85 -4.46 7.86 5.42
N MET A 86 -3.62 7.18 6.22
CA MET A 86 -2.53 7.83 6.97
C MET A 86 -1.41 8.36 6.06
N ASN A 87 -1.27 7.87 4.83
CA ASN A 87 -0.31 8.41 3.86
C ASN A 87 -0.73 9.78 3.32
N VAL A 88 -2.04 10.10 3.28
CA VAL A 88 -2.56 11.39 2.78
C VAL A 88 -1.89 12.59 3.49
N PRO A 89 -1.95 12.72 4.83
CA PRO A 89 -1.32 13.85 5.52
C PRO A 89 0.21 13.84 5.42
N LEU A 90 0.85 12.67 5.25
CA LEU A 90 2.30 12.59 5.05
C LEU A 90 2.70 13.17 3.70
N VAL A 91 1.98 12.79 2.64
CA VAL A 91 2.20 13.28 1.27
C VAL A 91 1.90 14.78 1.18
N GLN A 92 0.79 15.23 1.77
CA GLN A 92 0.43 16.64 1.80
C GLN A 92 1.50 17.49 2.49
N ASN A 93 1.99 17.05 3.66
CA ASN A 93 3.07 17.76 4.35
C ASN A 93 4.40 17.68 3.61
N LEU A 94 4.72 16.56 2.96
CA LEU A 94 5.92 16.44 2.14
C LEU A 94 5.92 17.50 1.01
N ILE A 95 4.82 17.60 0.26
CA ILE A 95 4.64 18.61 -0.80
C ILE A 95 4.73 20.03 -0.25
N HIS A 96 4.13 20.28 0.91
CA HIS A 96 4.22 21.57 1.57
C HIS A 96 5.68 21.96 1.90
N TYR A 97 6.45 21.05 2.49
CA TYR A 97 7.83 21.35 2.90
C TYR A 97 8.83 21.31 1.74
N LEU A 98 8.54 20.58 0.66
CA LEU A 98 9.20 20.74 -0.64
C LEU A 98 9.03 22.18 -1.15
N SER A 99 7.79 22.65 -1.21
CA SER A 99 7.48 24.00 -1.72
C SER A 99 8.01 25.12 -0.82
N ALA A 100 7.92 24.95 0.50
CA ALA A 100 8.39 25.91 1.49
C ALA A 100 9.91 25.88 1.69
N ASN A 101 10.63 24.96 1.03
CA ASN A 101 12.06 24.72 1.16
C ASN A 101 12.54 24.66 2.62
N ARG A 102 11.93 23.75 3.40
CA ARG A 102 12.24 23.56 4.83
C ARG A 102 12.95 22.21 5.04
N PRO A 103 14.29 22.13 4.90
CA PRO A 103 15.01 20.87 4.78
C PRO A 103 14.78 19.92 5.96
N GLN A 104 14.78 20.40 7.21
CA GLN A 104 14.61 19.49 8.36
C GLN A 104 13.22 18.83 8.39
N LYS A 105 12.19 19.56 7.96
CA LYS A 105 10.83 19.02 7.93
C LYS A 105 10.62 18.18 6.68
N LEU A 106 11.17 18.60 5.55
CA LEU A 106 11.21 17.81 4.33
C LEU A 106 11.79 16.41 4.60
N GLU A 107 12.99 16.36 5.19
CA GLU A 107 13.68 15.11 5.54
C GLU A 107 12.81 14.22 6.44
N LEU A 108 12.15 14.80 7.46
CA LEU A 108 11.26 14.07 8.36
C LEU A 108 10.12 13.36 7.63
N TYR A 109 9.41 14.07 6.73
CA TYR A 109 8.30 13.47 5.98
C TYR A 109 8.77 12.53 4.87
N ALA A 110 9.95 12.80 4.28
CA ALA A 110 10.58 11.87 3.36
C ALA A 110 10.89 10.54 4.08
N LEU A 111 11.58 10.57 5.22
CA LEU A 111 11.87 9.39 6.04
C LEU A 111 10.62 8.62 6.48
N ALA A 112 9.50 9.31 6.70
CA ALA A 112 8.22 8.67 7.05
C ALA A 112 7.59 7.93 5.86
N LEU A 113 7.73 8.45 4.63
CA LEU A 113 7.12 7.88 3.43
C LEU A 113 8.01 6.88 2.70
N THR A 114 9.32 7.08 2.70
CA THR A 114 10.29 6.27 1.97
C THR A 114 10.17 4.76 2.25
N PRO A 115 9.91 4.27 3.48
CA PRO A 115 9.65 2.84 3.71
C PRO A 115 8.40 2.31 3.00
N GLN A 116 7.35 3.12 2.85
CA GLN A 116 6.16 2.75 2.08
C GLN A 116 6.47 2.72 0.58
N ILE A 117 7.30 3.65 0.10
CA ILE A 117 7.76 3.70 -1.30
C ILE A 117 8.61 2.48 -1.65
N ALA A 118 9.43 1.99 -0.73
CA ALA A 118 10.25 0.78 -0.94
C ALA A 118 9.40 -0.46 -1.27
N ALA A 119 8.20 -0.57 -0.71
CA ALA A 119 7.28 -1.65 -1.02
C ALA A 119 6.62 -1.50 -2.41
N CYS A 120 6.69 -0.31 -2.99
CA CYS A 120 6.05 0.05 -4.25
C CYS A 120 7.00 -0.08 -5.44
N ASP A 121 8.15 0.57 -5.31
CA ASP A 121 9.10 0.78 -6.40
C ASP A 121 10.50 1.00 -5.77
N PRO A 122 11.39 -0.01 -5.85
CA PRO A 122 12.75 0.09 -5.33
C PRO A 122 13.56 1.24 -5.96
N ASP A 123 13.35 1.53 -7.25
CA ASP A 123 14.07 2.59 -7.95
C ASP A 123 13.59 3.97 -7.48
N ALA A 124 12.28 4.12 -7.27
CA ALA A 124 11.72 5.31 -6.67
C ALA A 124 12.20 5.49 -5.23
N TYR A 125 12.30 4.42 -4.44
CA TYR A 125 12.85 4.45 -3.09
C TYR A 125 14.28 5.01 -3.08
N GLU A 126 15.17 4.47 -3.93
CA GLU A 126 16.55 4.95 -4.03
C GLU A 126 16.58 6.43 -4.44
N TYR A 127 15.77 6.83 -5.43
CA TYR A 127 15.64 8.21 -5.85
C TYR A 127 15.23 9.13 -4.70
N PHE A 128 14.16 8.83 -3.96
CA PHE A 128 13.64 9.68 -2.89
C PHE A 128 14.59 9.72 -1.68
N LEU A 129 15.20 8.60 -1.34
CA LEU A 129 16.20 8.53 -0.28
C LEU A 129 17.41 9.41 -0.61
N GLU A 130 17.95 9.26 -1.82
CA GLU A 130 19.09 10.08 -2.25
C GLU A 130 18.72 11.56 -2.31
N LYS A 131 17.63 11.90 -3.00
CA LYS A 131 17.26 13.29 -3.29
C LYS A 131 16.75 14.09 -2.09
N LEU A 132 16.03 13.45 -1.17
CA LEU A 132 15.33 14.16 -0.09
C LEU A 132 15.94 13.94 1.30
N VAL A 133 16.82 12.95 1.45
CA VAL A 133 17.40 12.59 2.76
C VAL A 133 18.92 12.66 2.73
N LEU A 134 19.57 11.96 1.80
CA LEU A 134 21.04 11.86 1.79
C LEU A 134 21.71 13.10 1.19
N SER A 135 21.07 13.71 0.19
CA SER A 135 21.50 14.94 -0.45
C SER A 135 20.67 16.14 0.00
N ALA A 136 21.23 17.34 -0.13
CA ALA A 136 20.48 18.57 0.05
C ALA A 136 19.52 18.76 -1.14
N PHE A 137 18.22 18.82 -0.87
CA PHE A 137 17.19 19.06 -1.89
C PHE A 137 17.46 20.36 -2.66
N ASP A 138 17.48 20.28 -3.99
CA ASP A 138 17.56 21.44 -4.88
C ASP A 138 16.13 21.87 -5.29
N PRO A 139 15.70 23.11 -5.01
CA PRO A 139 14.42 23.63 -5.48
C PRO A 139 14.19 23.52 -6.99
N ALA A 140 15.24 23.43 -7.81
CA ALA A 140 15.12 23.18 -9.24
C ALA A 140 14.50 21.80 -9.56
N ASP A 141 14.63 20.82 -8.66
CA ASP A 141 14.10 19.47 -8.81
C ASP A 141 12.62 19.36 -8.39
N LEU A 142 12.00 20.44 -7.88
CA LEU A 142 10.65 20.43 -7.31
C LEU A 142 9.62 19.75 -8.23
N THR A 143 9.62 20.10 -9.53
CA THR A 143 8.66 19.54 -10.49
C THR A 143 8.88 18.05 -10.74
N ASP A 144 10.14 17.60 -10.85
CA ASP A 144 10.47 16.17 -11.04
C ASP A 144 10.09 15.34 -9.81
N VAL A 145 10.44 15.83 -8.61
CA VAL A 145 10.11 15.17 -7.34
C VAL A 145 8.59 15.05 -7.17
N ILE A 146 7.83 16.11 -7.45
CA ILE A 146 6.36 16.07 -7.37
C ILE A 146 5.78 15.08 -8.37
N GLY A 147 6.25 15.11 -9.63
CA GLY A 147 5.74 14.20 -10.67
C GLY A 147 5.95 12.73 -10.31
N ARG A 148 7.14 12.40 -9.79
CA ARG A 148 7.45 11.04 -9.30
C ARG A 148 6.63 10.67 -8.07
N LEU A 149 6.40 11.59 -7.16
CA LEU A 149 5.62 11.35 -5.95
C LEU A 149 4.15 11.06 -6.31
N GLN A 150 3.57 11.85 -7.21
CA GLN A 150 2.20 11.66 -7.70
C GLN A 150 2.02 10.33 -8.43
N ALA A 151 3.03 9.86 -9.16
CA ALA A 151 2.99 8.54 -9.81
C ALA A 151 2.91 7.37 -8.82
N LEU A 152 3.31 7.57 -7.56
CA LEU A 152 3.27 6.53 -6.51
C LEU A 152 1.94 6.46 -5.75
N TYR A 153 1.03 7.41 -5.93
CA TYR A 153 -0.19 7.52 -5.12
C TYR A 153 -1.02 6.25 -5.09
N ASN A 154 -1.25 5.64 -6.25
CA ASN A 154 -2.00 4.39 -6.33
C ASN A 154 -1.34 3.27 -5.50
N CYS A 155 -0.01 3.18 -5.52
CA CYS A 155 0.68 2.20 -4.69
C CYS A 155 0.63 2.53 -3.19
N LEU A 156 0.65 3.81 -2.83
CA LEU A 156 0.43 4.26 -1.46
C LEU A 156 -1.04 4.11 -1.02
N GLY A 157 -1.91 3.63 -1.90
CA GLY A 157 -3.33 3.38 -1.65
C GLY A 157 -4.18 4.65 -1.56
N ILE A 158 -3.72 5.73 -2.18
CA ILE A 158 -4.40 7.04 -2.19
C ILE A 158 -4.63 7.50 -3.63
N ALA A 159 -5.66 8.29 -3.85
CA ALA A 159 -5.98 8.89 -5.14
C ALA A 159 -5.53 10.36 -5.21
N CYS A 160 -5.42 10.89 -6.42
CA CYS A 160 -5.15 12.31 -6.64
C CYS A 160 -6.16 13.22 -5.94
N VAL A 161 -7.44 12.79 -5.88
CA VAL A 161 -8.49 13.52 -5.18
C VAL A 161 -8.34 13.50 -3.66
N ASP A 162 -7.69 12.49 -3.07
CA ASP A 162 -7.45 12.43 -1.63
C ASP A 162 -6.43 13.50 -1.21
N VAL A 163 -5.38 13.68 -2.03
CA VAL A 163 -4.34 14.69 -1.77
C VAL A 163 -4.82 16.10 -2.10
N GLY A 164 -5.45 16.30 -3.27
CA GLY A 164 -5.93 17.60 -3.73
C GLY A 164 -4.88 18.48 -4.42
N ALA A 165 -5.28 19.71 -4.73
CA ALA A 165 -4.39 20.74 -5.27
C ALA A 165 -3.77 21.53 -4.12
N TYR A 166 -2.45 21.68 -4.13
CA TYR A 166 -1.74 22.53 -3.17
C TYR A 166 -1.83 23.99 -3.62
N ASP A 167 -2.32 24.87 -2.75
CA ASP A 167 -2.33 26.31 -2.99
C ASP A 167 -1.97 27.04 -1.69
N SER A 168 -0.77 27.60 -1.64
CA SER A 168 -0.28 28.32 -0.46
C SER A 168 0.61 29.51 -0.86
N GLU A 169 1.03 30.27 0.14
CA GLU A 169 2.02 31.34 -0.03
C GLU A 169 3.39 30.86 -0.55
N PHE A 170 3.70 29.57 -0.43
CA PHE A 170 4.98 28.99 -0.87
C PHE A 170 4.96 28.42 -2.29
N GLY A 171 3.80 28.40 -2.96
CA GLY A 171 3.66 27.88 -4.32
C GLY A 171 2.36 27.14 -4.55
N LYS A 172 2.24 26.63 -5.78
CA LYS A 172 1.06 25.92 -6.27
C LYS A 172 1.48 24.60 -6.89
N VAL A 173 0.73 23.54 -6.57
CA VAL A 173 0.85 22.23 -7.22
C VAL A 173 -0.53 21.80 -7.65
N ALA A 174 -0.71 21.58 -8.95
CA ALA A 174 -1.98 21.11 -9.48
C ALA A 174 -2.30 19.72 -8.93
N GLN A 175 -3.60 19.46 -8.73
CA GLN A 175 -4.07 18.10 -8.47
C GLN A 175 -3.71 17.24 -9.68
N CYS A 176 -3.15 16.06 -9.45
CA CYS A 176 -2.90 15.08 -10.50
C CYS A 176 -4.22 14.48 -11.02
N GLN A 177 -4.11 13.68 -12.08
CA GLN A 177 -5.20 12.86 -12.58
C GLN A 177 -4.88 11.39 -12.33
N ASP A 178 -5.82 10.68 -11.73
CA ASP A 178 -5.71 9.23 -11.61
C ASP A 178 -5.75 8.62 -13.01
N SER A 179 -4.85 7.67 -13.31
CA SER A 179 -4.77 7.05 -14.63
C SER A 179 -6.04 6.28 -14.93
N SER A 180 -6.86 6.76 -15.87
CA SER A 180 -8.09 6.08 -16.32
C SER A 180 -7.85 5.01 -17.40
N GLU A 181 -6.67 5.02 -18.01
CA GLU A 181 -6.26 4.10 -19.07
C GLU A 181 -5.06 3.29 -18.58
N ALA A 182 -5.28 2.04 -18.20
CA ALA A 182 -4.17 1.12 -18.05
C ALA A 182 -3.98 0.36 -19.34
N THR A 183 -2.85 0.62 -19.99
CA THR A 183 -2.31 -0.29 -20.98
C THR A 183 -1.40 -1.27 -20.26
N LEU A 184 -1.71 -2.57 -20.31
CA LEU A 184 -0.80 -3.59 -19.82
C LEU A 184 -0.04 -4.16 -21.03
N ALA A 185 1.29 -4.00 -21.05
CA ALA A 185 2.14 -4.45 -22.15
C ALA A 185 1.66 -3.96 -23.55
N GLY A 186 1.14 -2.74 -23.64
CA GLY A 186 0.64 -2.14 -24.87
C GLY A 186 -0.80 -2.51 -25.26
N PHE A 187 -1.47 -3.35 -24.46
CA PHE A 187 -2.89 -3.68 -24.65
C PHE A 187 -3.78 -2.76 -23.84
N ALA A 188 -4.71 -2.06 -24.50
CA ALA A 188 -5.73 -1.29 -23.83
C ALA A 188 -6.70 -2.23 -23.10
N LEU A 189 -6.81 -2.08 -21.78
CA LEU A 189 -7.74 -2.88 -20.99
C LEU A 189 -9.16 -2.31 -21.15
N THR A 190 -10.03 -3.05 -21.85
CA THR A 190 -11.42 -2.67 -22.14
C THR A 190 -12.37 -2.80 -20.95
N TYR A 191 -11.92 -3.44 -19.87
CA TYR A 191 -12.69 -3.61 -18.64
C TYR A 191 -11.95 -2.94 -17.47
N MET A 192 -12.62 -1.98 -16.82
CA MET A 192 -12.10 -1.13 -15.74
C MET A 192 -11.60 -1.90 -14.50
N THR A 193 -11.80 -3.22 -14.42
CA THR A 193 -11.41 -4.07 -13.28
C THR A 193 -9.99 -4.63 -13.36
N TRP A 194 -9.36 -4.63 -14.54
CA TRP A 194 -8.05 -5.26 -14.78
C TRP A 194 -6.79 -4.41 -14.50
N PRO A 195 -6.82 -3.05 -14.52
CA PRO A 195 -5.64 -2.24 -14.18
C PRO A 195 -5.03 -2.61 -12.83
N ASN A 196 -5.90 -2.89 -11.85
CA ASN A 196 -5.49 -3.10 -10.47
C ASN A 196 -4.94 -4.52 -10.24
N VAL A 197 -5.37 -5.52 -11.01
CA VAL A 197 -4.85 -6.91 -10.90
C VAL A 197 -3.36 -6.97 -11.23
N ALA A 198 -2.88 -6.09 -12.12
CA ALA A 198 -1.44 -5.97 -12.41
C ALA A 198 -0.60 -5.59 -11.17
N TYR A 199 -1.21 -5.04 -10.11
CA TYR A 199 -0.51 -4.77 -8.86
C TYR A 199 -0.25 -6.00 -8.00
N MET A 200 -0.75 -7.18 -8.40
CA MET A 200 -0.38 -8.44 -7.73
C MET A 200 1.12 -8.74 -7.81
N ASP A 201 1.83 -8.25 -8.83
CA ASP A 201 3.30 -8.35 -8.87
C ASP A 201 3.97 -7.65 -7.67
N ARG A 202 3.33 -6.61 -7.12
CA ARG A 202 3.81 -5.94 -5.90
C ARG A 202 3.65 -6.83 -4.66
N ASP A 203 2.69 -7.75 -4.65
CA ASP A 203 2.56 -8.74 -3.57
C ASP A 203 3.74 -9.72 -3.60
N ILE A 204 4.23 -10.09 -4.79
CA ILE A 204 5.46 -10.88 -4.95
C ILE A 204 6.68 -10.12 -4.40
N LEU A 205 6.82 -8.83 -4.75
CA LEU A 205 7.90 -7.99 -4.21
C LEU A 205 7.81 -7.87 -2.68
N ARG A 206 6.61 -7.65 -2.14
CA ARG A 206 6.37 -7.59 -0.70
C ARG A 206 6.76 -8.90 -0.02
N MET A 207 6.39 -10.06 -0.58
CA MET A 207 6.82 -11.36 -0.07
C MET A 207 8.35 -11.48 -0.06
N LYS A 208 9.04 -11.04 -1.11
CA LYS A 208 10.50 -11.03 -1.17
C LYS A 208 11.11 -10.22 0.00
N HIS A 209 10.60 -9.02 0.27
CA HIS A 209 11.06 -8.21 1.39
C HIS A 209 10.76 -8.86 2.75
N LEU A 210 9.53 -9.34 2.96
CA LEU A 210 9.12 -9.96 4.22
C LEU A 210 9.91 -11.23 4.53
N THR A 211 10.11 -12.10 3.52
CA THR A 211 10.93 -13.31 3.67
C THR A 211 12.41 -12.97 3.92
N GLY A 212 12.95 -11.92 3.29
CA GLY A 212 14.29 -11.40 3.57
C GLY A 212 14.45 -10.86 5.01
N MET A 213 13.37 -10.38 5.62
CA MET A 213 13.31 -9.97 7.03
C MET A 213 12.97 -11.13 7.98
N HIS A 214 13.00 -12.38 7.52
CA HIS A 214 12.62 -13.57 8.29
C HIS A 214 11.14 -13.58 8.75
N ALA A 215 10.29 -12.74 8.16
CA ALA A 215 8.86 -12.65 8.46
C ALA A 215 8.04 -13.60 7.58
N LEU A 216 8.34 -14.91 7.62
CA LEU A 216 7.72 -15.92 6.75
C LEU A 216 6.18 -15.96 6.89
N ASN A 217 5.65 -15.81 8.10
CA ASN A 217 4.20 -15.79 8.33
C ASN A 217 3.54 -14.58 7.65
N ALA A 218 4.12 -13.40 7.75
CA ALA A 218 3.59 -12.20 7.10
C ALA A 218 3.65 -12.34 5.56
N ALA A 219 4.72 -12.93 5.03
CA ALA A 219 4.83 -13.22 3.60
C ALA A 219 3.77 -14.22 3.15
N LYS A 220 3.55 -15.30 3.92
CA LYS A 220 2.50 -16.28 3.66
C LYS A 220 1.11 -15.64 3.66
N GLU A 221 0.82 -14.74 4.60
CA GLU A 221 -0.46 -14.00 4.60
C GLU A 221 -0.61 -13.11 3.35
N THR A 222 0.45 -12.47 2.88
CA THR A 222 0.42 -11.72 1.62
C THR A 222 0.12 -12.65 0.44
N TYR A 223 0.70 -13.85 0.39
CA TYR A 223 0.37 -14.85 -0.63
C TYR A 223 -1.12 -15.25 -0.60
N MET A 224 -1.63 -15.57 0.59
CA MET A 224 -2.98 -16.12 0.78
C MET A 224 -4.07 -15.07 0.56
N TYR A 225 -3.89 -13.88 1.11
CA TYR A 225 -4.96 -12.88 1.22
C TYR A 225 -4.72 -11.64 0.36
N GLY A 226 -3.57 -11.54 -0.31
CA GLY A 226 -3.17 -10.35 -1.05
C GLY A 226 -2.85 -9.17 -0.14
N PHE A 227 -2.36 -8.11 -0.76
CA PHE A 227 -2.20 -6.80 -0.11
C PHE A 227 -2.60 -5.65 -1.02
N ASN A 228 -2.18 -5.68 -2.28
CA ASN A 228 -2.34 -4.56 -3.21
C ASN A 228 -3.62 -4.59 -4.06
N VAL A 229 -4.36 -5.70 -4.06
CA VAL A 229 -5.58 -5.87 -4.87
C VAL A 229 -6.70 -6.40 -3.99
N ASP A 230 -7.81 -5.65 -3.92
CA ASP A 230 -9.00 -6.09 -3.19
C ASP A 230 -9.57 -7.36 -3.84
N ASP A 231 -9.98 -8.31 -3.00
CA ASP A 231 -10.58 -9.59 -3.36
C ASP A 231 -9.75 -10.54 -4.26
N HIS A 232 -8.48 -10.22 -4.53
CA HIS A 232 -7.56 -11.06 -5.30
C HIS A 232 -6.30 -11.37 -4.51
N SER A 233 -5.74 -12.56 -4.73
CA SER A 233 -4.49 -12.98 -4.14
C SER A 233 -3.77 -13.97 -5.06
N LEU A 234 -2.47 -14.14 -4.84
CA LEU A 234 -1.68 -15.13 -5.58
C LEU A 234 -2.19 -16.55 -5.31
N GLN A 235 -2.65 -16.83 -4.08
CA GLN A 235 -3.31 -18.09 -3.79
C GLN A 235 -4.58 -18.30 -4.60
N LYS A 236 -5.47 -17.28 -4.67
CA LYS A 236 -6.70 -17.38 -5.47
C LYS A 236 -6.39 -17.67 -6.93
N LEU A 237 -5.39 -17.00 -7.51
CA LEU A 237 -4.93 -17.29 -8.87
C LEU A 237 -4.32 -18.69 -9.00
N ALA A 238 -3.56 -19.17 -8.01
CA ALA A 238 -2.91 -20.47 -8.01
C ALA A 238 -3.92 -21.64 -7.95
N THR A 239 -5.09 -21.42 -7.36
CA THR A 239 -6.16 -22.41 -7.20
C THR A 239 -7.36 -22.18 -8.11
N ASP A 240 -7.29 -21.23 -9.06
CA ASP A 240 -8.41 -20.91 -9.92
C ASP A 240 -8.67 -22.07 -10.92
N ALA A 241 -9.93 -22.47 -11.06
CA ALA A 241 -10.32 -23.52 -12.00
C ALA A 241 -10.09 -23.11 -13.47
N ASP A 242 -10.15 -21.81 -13.76
CA ASP A 242 -9.95 -21.25 -15.09
C ASP A 242 -8.47 -21.22 -15.52
N ARG A 243 -7.53 -21.59 -14.63
CA ARG A 243 -6.11 -21.81 -15.01
C ARG A 243 -5.97 -22.84 -16.12
N SER A 244 -6.88 -23.81 -16.16
CA SER A 244 -6.95 -24.81 -17.23
C SER A 244 -7.24 -24.22 -18.61
N LEU A 245 -7.81 -23.01 -18.66
CA LEU A 245 -8.12 -22.26 -19.89
C LEU A 245 -6.97 -21.35 -20.32
N ALA A 246 -6.04 -21.02 -19.41
CA ALA A 246 -4.99 -20.04 -19.67
C ALA A 246 -3.94 -20.54 -20.67
N THR A 247 -3.68 -21.85 -20.72
CA THR A 247 -2.62 -22.42 -21.55
C THR A 247 -2.90 -23.90 -21.87
N SER A 248 -2.61 -24.32 -23.11
CA SER A 248 -2.76 -25.72 -23.54
C SER A 248 -1.81 -26.68 -22.81
N GLU A 249 -0.78 -26.13 -22.20
CA GLU A 249 0.28 -26.81 -21.47
C GLU A 249 -0.12 -27.14 -20.03
N TYR A 250 -1.23 -26.58 -19.51
CA TYR A 250 -1.68 -26.79 -18.13
C TYR A 250 -1.76 -28.27 -17.72
N PRO A 251 -2.34 -29.19 -18.52
CA PRO A 251 -2.40 -30.62 -18.17
C PRO A 251 -1.02 -31.27 -18.06
N LEU A 252 0.00 -30.77 -18.77
CA LEU A 252 1.38 -31.27 -18.67
C LEU A 252 1.99 -30.92 -17.32
N PHE A 253 1.73 -29.71 -16.81
CA PHE A 253 2.18 -29.28 -15.49
C PHE A 253 1.49 -30.08 -14.38
N VAL A 254 0.16 -30.21 -14.43
CA VAL A 254 -0.60 -31.02 -13.48
C VAL A 254 -0.03 -32.44 -13.38
N LYS A 255 0.19 -33.09 -14.53
CA LYS A 255 0.78 -34.43 -14.58
C LYS A 255 2.23 -34.46 -14.04
N TYR A 256 3.05 -33.46 -14.39
CA TYR A 256 4.42 -33.36 -13.90
C TYR A 256 4.48 -33.26 -12.37
N PHE A 257 3.53 -32.55 -11.77
CA PHE A 257 3.40 -32.38 -10.32
C PHE A 257 2.52 -33.46 -9.65
N GLY A 258 2.34 -34.61 -10.29
CA GLY A 258 1.69 -35.77 -9.66
C GLY A 258 0.16 -35.71 -9.67
N ASP A 259 -0.41 -35.19 -10.75
CA ASP A 259 -1.85 -35.00 -10.96
C ASP A 259 -2.50 -34.04 -9.95
N ASP A 260 -1.70 -33.12 -9.40
CA ASP A 260 -2.15 -32.03 -8.53
C ASP A 260 -2.62 -30.82 -9.37
N ASN A 261 -3.91 -30.52 -9.32
CA ASN A 261 -4.49 -29.35 -10.00
C ASN A 261 -4.03 -28.03 -9.36
N ASP A 262 -3.74 -28.05 -8.06
CA ASP A 262 -3.34 -26.88 -7.29
C ASP A 262 -1.82 -26.90 -7.03
N TYR A 263 -1.05 -27.54 -7.93
CA TYR A 263 0.39 -27.78 -7.77
C TYR A 263 1.19 -26.54 -7.36
N ALA A 264 0.79 -25.36 -7.86
CA ALA A 264 1.40 -24.10 -7.52
C ALA A 264 1.17 -23.72 -6.05
N ASP A 265 -0.08 -23.79 -5.60
CA ASP A 265 -0.45 -23.51 -4.20
C ASP A 265 0.16 -24.54 -3.25
N THR A 266 0.05 -25.82 -3.58
CA THR A 266 0.64 -26.91 -2.80
C THR A 266 2.14 -26.70 -2.61
N MET A 267 2.87 -26.36 -3.66
CA MET A 267 4.32 -26.15 -3.59
C MET A 267 4.67 -24.92 -2.73
N ILE A 268 3.98 -23.79 -2.94
CA ILE A 268 4.23 -22.53 -2.24
C ILE A 268 3.91 -22.67 -0.75
N LEU A 269 2.75 -23.23 -0.39
CA LEU A 269 2.36 -23.43 1.01
C LEU A 269 3.26 -24.44 1.71
N ASN A 270 3.67 -25.53 1.04
CA ASN A 270 4.63 -26.47 1.62
C ASN A 270 5.98 -25.80 1.89
N ALA A 271 6.42 -24.87 1.04
CA ALA A 271 7.64 -24.12 1.26
C ALA A 271 7.53 -23.19 2.48
N PHE A 272 6.45 -22.40 2.58
CA PHE A 272 6.20 -21.55 3.74
C PHE A 272 6.11 -22.35 5.05
N ASN A 273 5.46 -23.51 5.01
CA ASN A 273 5.27 -24.38 6.17
C ASN A 273 6.47 -25.32 6.44
N LYS A 274 7.52 -25.27 5.61
CA LYS A 274 8.67 -26.19 5.65
C LYS A 274 8.25 -27.66 5.71
N LEU A 275 7.31 -28.05 4.85
CA LEU A 275 6.81 -29.41 4.74
C LEU A 275 7.53 -30.19 3.64
N GLY A 276 7.57 -31.51 3.79
CA GLY A 276 8.17 -32.44 2.82
C GLY A 276 9.62 -32.08 2.47
N PRO A 277 9.94 -31.82 1.19
CA PRO A 277 11.30 -31.53 0.74
C PRO A 277 11.87 -30.22 1.31
N PHE A 278 11.01 -29.33 1.83
CA PHE A 278 11.40 -28.03 2.37
C PHE A 278 11.68 -28.05 3.89
N SER A 279 11.56 -29.21 4.54
CA SER A 279 11.77 -29.34 6.00
C SER A 279 13.12 -28.87 6.52
N LYS A 280 14.15 -28.86 5.67
CA LYS A 280 15.50 -28.36 5.98
C LYS A 280 15.85 -27.06 5.26
N ALA A 281 14.90 -26.43 4.57
CA ALA A 281 15.15 -25.20 3.84
C ALA A 281 15.44 -24.04 4.80
N SER A 282 16.50 -23.28 4.51
CA SER A 282 16.74 -22.01 5.16
C SER A 282 15.69 -20.98 4.72
N ASP A 283 15.50 -19.92 5.50
CA ASP A 283 14.52 -18.89 5.15
C ASP A 283 14.85 -18.21 3.81
N GLY A 284 16.13 -18.08 3.48
CA GLY A 284 16.57 -17.59 2.17
C GLY A 284 16.24 -18.56 1.03
N GLN A 285 16.33 -19.87 1.24
CA GLN A 285 15.88 -20.85 0.25
C GLN A 285 14.37 -20.84 0.08
N VAL A 286 13.61 -20.68 1.18
CA VAL A 286 12.15 -20.50 1.12
C VAL A 286 11.81 -19.24 0.34
N SER A 287 12.48 -18.12 0.64
CA SER A 287 12.30 -16.82 -0.05
C SER A 287 12.45 -16.96 -1.56
N GLU A 288 13.57 -17.53 -2.03
CA GLU A 288 13.84 -17.69 -3.45
C GLU A 288 12.80 -18.60 -4.12
N LEU A 289 12.40 -19.67 -3.45
CA LEU A 289 11.45 -20.63 -3.98
C LEU A 289 10.04 -20.06 -4.09
N VAL A 290 9.53 -19.41 -3.05
CA VAL A 290 8.16 -18.84 -3.08
C VAL A 290 8.07 -17.71 -4.08
N VAL A 291 9.09 -16.84 -4.17
CA VAL A 291 9.12 -15.74 -5.14
C VAL A 291 9.13 -16.28 -6.57
N ARG A 292 10.01 -17.23 -6.88
CA ARG A 292 10.07 -17.80 -8.25
C ARG A 292 8.83 -18.60 -8.60
N ALA A 293 8.32 -19.40 -7.67
CA ALA A 293 7.10 -20.17 -7.89
C ALA A 293 5.92 -19.23 -8.17
N SER A 294 5.76 -18.16 -7.39
CA SER A 294 4.71 -17.16 -7.64
C SER A 294 4.86 -16.42 -8.97
N GLN A 295 6.07 -16.26 -9.52
CA GLN A 295 6.29 -15.61 -10.82
C GLN A 295 6.11 -16.51 -12.03
N SER A 296 6.27 -17.83 -11.85
CA SER A 296 6.36 -18.77 -12.99
C SER A 296 5.26 -19.81 -13.02
N MET A 297 4.62 -20.07 -11.88
CA MET A 297 3.63 -21.12 -11.73
C MET A 297 2.25 -20.60 -11.35
N VAL A 298 2.11 -19.36 -10.90
CA VAL A 298 0.81 -18.72 -10.61
C VAL A 298 0.42 -17.89 -11.82
#